data_AF-A0ABC9FAL6-F1
#
_entry.id   AF-A0ABC9FAL6-F1
#
_cell.length_a   1.000
_cell.length_b   1.000
_cell.length_c   1.000
_cell.angle_alpha   90.00
_cell.angle_beta   90.00
_cell.angle_gamma   90.00
#
_symmetry.space_group_name_H-M   'P 1'
#
loop_
_entity.id
_entity.type
_entity.pdbx_description
1 polymer ?
#
loop_
_entity_poly.entity_id
_entity_poly.type
_entity_poly.pdbx_seq_one_letter_code
_entity_poly.pdbx_strand_id
1 'polypeptide(L)'
;MAAAAAGRERRRCACAAAAAAVVLLVSASVSSAASAAAAAGDGFITWDDLSIPVAAPRGVPEGAMGGGGGVKARARHDLETIVVAQDGTGHSRTVQGAVDMVPAGNRRRVKILVRPGVYREKVTVPITKPFVSLIGMGTGRTVITWNARASDIDKSGHQVGTFYSASVAVEADYFCASHITFENSAPAAPPGAVGQQAVALRLSGDKTMLYRCRILGTQDTLFDNIGRHYLYNCDIQGSIDFIFGNARSLYQGCTLHAVATSYGAIAASQRSSPKEDSGFSFVGCKLTGSGMLYLGRAWGRFARVVYSYCDLSGIVVPQGWSDWGDRSRTKTVLFGEYSCKGPGASTRQRVPWSRALTYEEARPFLGRSFVDGEQWLRL
;
A
#
# COMPACT_ATOMS: atom_id res chain seq x y z
N MET A 1 13.61 -58.14 64.63
CA MET A 1 13.52 -59.23 63.65
C MET A 1 12.49 -58.85 62.60
N ALA A 2 12.83 -59.03 61.31
CA ALA A 2 12.08 -58.74 60.06
C ALA A 2 11.82 -57.23 59.77
N ALA A 3 12.50 -56.54 58.84
CA ALA A 3 12.66 -56.72 57.37
C ALA A 3 11.31 -56.65 56.61
N ALA A 4 11.12 -56.00 55.46
CA ALA A 4 11.84 -55.04 54.62
C ALA A 4 10.85 -54.65 53.49
N ALA A 5 10.88 -53.44 52.92
CA ALA A 5 10.60 -53.19 51.49
C ALA A 5 10.70 -51.70 51.09
N ALA A 6 11.67 -51.44 50.21
CA ALA A 6 11.66 -50.55 49.05
C ALA A 6 11.16 -49.10 49.16
N GLY A 7 12.10 -48.15 49.06
CA GLY A 7 11.85 -46.75 48.70
C GLY A 7 13.08 -46.13 48.03
N ARG A 8 12.96 -45.84 46.73
CA ARG A 8 13.97 -45.24 45.83
C ARG A 8 14.53 -43.91 46.35
N GLU A 9 15.85 -43.73 46.29
CA GLU A 9 16.46 -42.40 46.10
C GLU A 9 17.84 -42.46 45.39
N ARG A 10 17.94 -41.62 44.34
CA ARG A 10 19.02 -40.64 44.03
C ARG A 10 20.38 -41.04 43.39
N ARG A 11 20.75 -40.16 42.42
CA ARG A 11 22.09 -39.66 42.01
C ARG A 11 22.93 -40.62 41.15
N ARG A 12 23.82 -40.23 40.23
CA ARG A 12 24.30 -38.97 39.62
C ARG A 12 25.26 -39.36 38.46
N CYS A 13 25.46 -38.42 37.53
CA CYS A 13 26.69 -38.09 36.78
C CYS A 13 27.53 -39.17 36.04
N ALA A 14 27.79 -38.92 34.74
CA ALA A 14 29.10 -38.56 34.16
C ALA A 14 28.94 -38.49 32.62
N CYS A 15 29.05 -37.32 31.98
CA CYS A 15 30.24 -36.72 31.38
C CYS A 15 30.94 -37.54 30.26
N ALA A 16 30.96 -36.90 29.08
CA ALA A 16 32.07 -36.75 28.13
C ALA A 16 32.07 -37.53 26.81
N ALA A 17 32.24 -36.71 25.76
CA ALA A 17 32.92 -36.95 24.48
C ALA A 17 32.22 -37.76 23.38
N ALA A 18 31.75 -37.04 22.35
CA ALA A 18 32.23 -37.25 20.98
C ALA A 18 31.81 -36.05 20.11
N ALA A 19 32.81 -35.23 19.75
CA ALA A 19 32.73 -34.25 18.68
C ALA A 19 33.25 -34.88 17.39
N ALA A 20 32.51 -34.80 16.28
CA ALA A 20 33.07 -34.76 14.93
C ALA A 20 31.99 -34.47 13.87
N ALA A 21 32.33 -33.55 12.97
CA ALA A 21 31.83 -33.36 11.61
C ALA A 21 30.39 -32.84 11.42
N VAL A 22 30.24 -31.53 11.20
CA VAL A 22 29.72 -30.95 9.93
C VAL A 22 30.24 -29.51 9.81
N VAL A 23 31.35 -29.32 9.11
CA VAL A 23 31.72 -28.02 8.51
C VAL A 23 31.91 -28.30 7.03
N LEU A 24 30.96 -27.86 6.21
CA LEU A 24 31.10 -27.41 4.81
C LEU A 24 29.71 -27.47 4.16
N LEU A 25 29.10 -26.29 3.99
CA LEU A 25 28.24 -25.87 2.86
C LEU A 25 27.41 -24.63 3.27
N VAL A 26 28.10 -23.53 3.56
CA VAL A 26 27.50 -22.19 3.55
C VAL A 26 28.31 -21.32 2.60
N SER A 27 28.19 -21.59 1.30
CA SER A 27 28.71 -20.67 0.26
C SER A 27 28.03 -20.80 -1.10
N ALA A 28 26.97 -21.60 -1.26
CA ALA A 28 26.32 -21.78 -2.57
C ALA A 28 24.93 -21.12 -2.71
N SER A 29 24.33 -20.58 -1.64
CA SER A 29 22.97 -20.01 -1.69
C SER A 29 22.91 -18.47 -1.79
N VAL A 30 24.04 -17.77 -1.61
CA VAL A 30 24.10 -16.30 -1.73
C VAL A 30 24.39 -15.87 -3.18
N SER A 31 25.13 -16.70 -3.95
CA SER A 31 25.50 -16.38 -5.33
C SER A 31 24.37 -16.56 -6.34
N SER A 32 23.39 -17.44 -6.10
CA SER A 32 22.27 -17.64 -7.04
C SER A 32 21.23 -16.52 -6.97
N ALA A 33 21.00 -15.93 -5.79
CA ALA A 33 20.11 -14.78 -5.61
C ALA A 33 20.74 -13.48 -6.15
N ALA A 34 22.04 -13.27 -5.97
CA ALA A 34 22.77 -12.15 -6.54
C ALA A 34 22.86 -12.22 -8.09
N SER A 35 23.01 -13.44 -8.63
CA SER A 35 23.04 -13.69 -10.08
C SER A 35 21.68 -13.46 -10.75
N ALA A 36 20.57 -13.76 -10.08
CA ALA A 36 19.22 -13.49 -10.59
C ALA A 36 18.85 -12.00 -10.56
N ALA A 37 19.37 -11.24 -9.60
CA ALA A 37 19.19 -9.79 -9.52
C ALA A 37 19.97 -9.03 -10.62
N ALA A 38 21.11 -9.56 -11.07
CA ALA A 38 21.96 -8.92 -12.08
C ALA A 38 21.38 -8.91 -13.51
N ALA A 39 20.30 -9.67 -13.77
CA ALA A 39 19.64 -9.71 -15.08
C ALA A 39 18.39 -8.80 -15.18
N ALA A 40 17.99 -8.16 -14.08
CA ALA A 40 16.94 -7.15 -14.03
C ALA A 40 17.60 -5.79 -13.78
N GLY A 41 17.38 -4.79 -14.63
CA GLY A 41 17.95 -3.46 -14.44
C GLY A 41 17.65 -2.94 -13.03
N ASP A 42 18.68 -2.89 -12.18
CA ASP A 42 18.81 -2.50 -10.78
C ASP A 42 17.68 -2.79 -9.74
N GLY A 43 16.48 -3.24 -10.11
CA GLY A 43 15.39 -3.56 -9.18
C GLY A 43 14.84 -2.36 -8.39
N PHE A 44 15.22 -1.13 -8.71
CA PHE A 44 14.70 0.10 -8.09
C PHE A 44 13.55 0.70 -8.90
N ILE A 45 12.59 1.29 -8.21
CA ILE A 45 11.61 2.20 -8.81
C ILE A 45 12.21 3.60 -8.91
N THR A 46 12.07 4.20 -10.09
CA THR A 46 12.57 5.52 -10.47
C THR A 46 11.42 6.41 -10.97
N TRP A 47 11.72 7.70 -11.23
CA TRP A 47 10.74 8.59 -11.88
C TRP A 47 10.35 8.15 -13.30
N ASP A 48 11.21 7.40 -13.99
CA ASP A 48 10.89 6.85 -15.31
C ASP A 48 9.74 5.82 -15.19
N ASP A 49 9.72 5.00 -14.14
CA ASP A 49 8.66 4.01 -13.92
C ASP A 49 7.27 4.65 -13.69
N LEU A 50 7.22 5.95 -13.38
CA LEU A 50 6.01 6.72 -13.10
C LEU A 50 5.59 7.60 -14.29
N SER A 51 6.28 7.53 -15.43
CA SER A 51 6.02 8.38 -16.59
C SER A 51 6.21 7.63 -17.92
N ILE A 52 5.54 8.13 -18.96
CA ILE A 52 5.79 7.71 -20.34
C ILE A 52 6.67 8.78 -20.98
N PRO A 53 7.78 8.42 -21.65
CA PRO A 53 8.57 9.40 -22.37
C PRO A 53 7.72 10.12 -23.41
N VAL A 54 7.95 11.43 -23.54
CA VAL A 54 7.16 12.38 -24.34
C VAL A 54 7.10 12.02 -25.84
N ALA A 55 7.92 11.07 -26.31
CA ALA A 55 7.91 10.53 -27.67
C ALA A 55 7.22 9.15 -27.75
N ALA A 56 5.94 9.06 -27.43
CA ALA A 56 5.14 7.94 -27.94
C ALA A 56 4.96 8.16 -29.46
N PRO A 57 5.25 7.17 -30.34
CA PRO A 57 5.14 7.36 -31.77
C PRO A 57 3.70 7.72 -32.13
N ARG A 58 3.53 8.89 -32.75
CA ARG A 58 2.30 9.20 -33.48
C ARG A 58 2.30 8.34 -34.75
N GLY A 59 1.24 7.58 -34.93
CA GLY A 59 0.80 7.13 -36.26
C GLY A 59 1.28 5.75 -36.68
N VAL A 60 0.30 4.89 -36.94
CA VAL A 60 0.40 3.88 -38.00
C VAL A 60 0.43 4.63 -39.32
N PRO A 61 1.42 4.45 -40.23
CA PRO A 61 1.29 4.94 -41.59
C PRO A 61 0.54 3.89 -42.42
N GLU A 62 -0.61 4.28 -42.95
CA GLU A 62 -1.14 3.69 -44.17
C GLU A 62 -0.17 3.99 -45.32
N GLY A 63 0.34 2.93 -45.96
CA GLY A 63 0.80 2.91 -47.35
C GLY A 63 2.06 3.70 -47.72
N ALA A 64 3.16 3.00 -48.00
CA ALA A 64 4.06 3.31 -49.12
C ALA A 64 4.98 2.13 -49.44
N MET A 65 4.86 1.59 -50.66
CA MET A 65 5.91 0.76 -51.28
C MET A 65 7.16 1.61 -51.56
N GLY A 66 8.36 1.05 -51.38
CA GLY A 66 9.57 1.54 -52.06
C GLY A 66 10.91 1.36 -51.33
N GLY A 67 11.70 0.37 -51.79
CA GLY A 67 13.15 0.47 -52.06
C GLY A 67 14.17 0.85 -50.96
N GLY A 68 14.91 -0.17 -50.47
CA GLY A 68 16.38 -0.25 -50.39
C GLY A 68 17.25 0.85 -49.74
N GLY A 69 18.06 0.46 -48.75
CA GLY A 69 19.33 1.14 -48.40
C GLY A 69 19.59 1.29 -46.90
N GLY A 70 20.44 0.42 -46.33
CA GLY A 70 20.67 0.31 -44.90
C GLY A 70 21.43 1.47 -44.25
N VAL A 71 20.85 2.02 -43.19
CA VAL A 71 21.56 2.63 -42.06
C VAL A 71 21.11 1.87 -40.82
N LYS A 72 22.01 1.12 -40.17
CA LYS A 72 21.73 0.41 -38.92
C LYS A 72 21.57 1.43 -37.78
N ALA A 73 20.36 1.98 -37.64
CA ALA A 73 19.92 2.49 -36.37
C ALA A 73 19.87 1.31 -35.39
N ARG A 74 20.75 1.31 -34.38
CA ARG A 74 20.57 0.46 -33.20
C ARG A 74 19.26 0.88 -32.56
N ALA A 75 18.17 0.20 -32.89
CA ALA A 75 16.94 0.25 -32.12
C ALA A 75 17.31 -0.24 -30.71
N ARG A 76 17.42 0.70 -29.79
CA ARG A 76 17.35 0.37 -28.37
C ARG A 76 15.98 -0.29 -28.17
N HIS A 77 15.96 -1.35 -27.38
CA HIS A 77 14.83 -2.24 -27.14
C HIS A 77 13.79 -1.52 -26.26
N ASP A 78 13.29 -0.37 -26.73
CA ASP A 78 12.73 0.70 -25.92
C ASP A 78 11.23 0.49 -25.62
N LEU A 79 10.97 0.19 -24.34
CA LEU A 79 9.78 0.57 -23.56
C LEU A 79 8.45 -0.05 -24.03
N GLU A 80 8.18 -1.28 -23.56
CA GLU A 80 6.89 -1.96 -23.71
C GLU A 80 5.77 -1.20 -22.97
N THR A 81 5.22 -0.19 -23.63
CA THR A 81 4.11 0.61 -23.16
C THR A 81 2.81 0.05 -23.73
N ILE A 82 1.98 -0.54 -22.88
CA ILE A 82 0.62 -0.98 -23.23
C ILE A 82 -0.30 0.25 -23.10
N VAL A 83 -1.16 0.49 -24.08
CA VAL A 83 -2.02 1.68 -24.12
C VAL A 83 -3.46 1.22 -23.96
N VAL A 84 -4.15 1.77 -22.98
CA VAL A 84 -5.57 1.54 -22.74
C VAL A 84 -6.38 2.72 -23.27
N ALA A 85 -7.33 2.46 -24.15
CA ALA A 85 -8.20 3.47 -24.74
C ALA A 85 -9.60 2.89 -25.02
N GLN A 86 -10.65 3.48 -24.41
CA GLN A 86 -12.03 2.96 -24.53
C GLN A 86 -12.57 3.03 -25.97
N ASP A 87 -12.07 3.97 -26.78
CA ASP A 87 -12.40 4.15 -28.20
C ASP A 87 -11.77 3.11 -29.14
N GLY A 88 -10.93 2.21 -28.62
CA GLY A 88 -10.25 1.18 -29.39
C GLY A 88 -8.97 1.65 -30.10
N THR A 89 -8.51 2.87 -29.86
CA THR A 89 -7.26 3.41 -30.45
C THR A 89 -6.00 3.02 -29.67
N GLY A 90 -6.11 2.09 -28.72
CA GLY A 90 -5.03 1.54 -27.90
C GLY A 90 -4.94 0.02 -28.04
N HIS A 91 -3.98 -0.58 -27.34
CA HIS A 91 -3.78 -2.03 -27.30
C HIS A 91 -4.95 -2.75 -26.60
N SER A 92 -5.55 -2.14 -25.56
CA SER A 92 -6.72 -2.67 -24.84
C SER A 92 -7.80 -1.60 -24.68
N ARG A 93 -9.07 -2.01 -24.63
CA ARG A 93 -10.20 -1.13 -24.26
C ARG A 93 -10.41 -1.02 -22.75
N THR A 94 -9.95 -2.01 -22.00
CA THR A 94 -10.10 -2.12 -20.54
C THR A 94 -8.74 -2.13 -19.85
N VAL A 95 -8.71 -1.71 -18.60
CA VAL A 95 -7.49 -1.74 -17.78
C VAL A 95 -7.12 -3.18 -17.43
N GLN A 96 -8.09 -4.01 -17.05
CA GLN A 96 -7.86 -5.43 -16.78
C GLN A 96 -7.27 -6.13 -18.02
N GLY A 97 -7.79 -5.85 -19.22
CA GLY A 97 -7.27 -6.44 -20.45
C GLY A 97 -5.80 -6.10 -20.71
N ALA A 98 -5.35 -4.89 -20.34
CA ALA A 98 -3.93 -4.52 -20.43
C ALA A 98 -3.08 -5.20 -19.35
N VAL A 99 -3.62 -5.38 -18.14
CA VAL A 99 -2.95 -6.18 -17.10
C VAL A 99 -2.83 -7.65 -17.55
N ASP A 100 -3.84 -8.18 -18.25
CA ASP A 100 -3.86 -9.55 -18.77
C ASP A 100 -2.78 -9.81 -19.81
N MET A 101 -2.41 -8.80 -20.60
CA MET A 101 -1.31 -8.85 -21.58
C MET A 101 0.07 -8.98 -20.94
N VAL A 102 0.27 -8.53 -19.69
CA VAL A 102 1.55 -8.69 -18.99
C VAL A 102 1.78 -10.19 -18.69
N PRO A 103 2.92 -10.78 -19.07
CA PRO A 103 3.17 -12.20 -18.83
C PRO A 103 3.29 -12.53 -17.34
N ALA A 104 2.87 -13.73 -16.96
CA ALA A 104 3.17 -14.25 -15.63
C ALA A 104 4.68 -14.45 -15.45
N GLY A 105 5.19 -14.21 -14.24
CA GLY A 105 6.62 -14.23 -13.95
C GLY A 105 7.39 -13.06 -14.56
N ASN A 106 6.71 -11.94 -14.86
CA ASN A 106 7.35 -10.74 -15.40
C ASN A 106 8.55 -10.30 -14.55
N ARG A 107 9.64 -9.88 -15.20
CA ARG A 107 10.89 -9.47 -14.52
C ARG A 107 11.36 -8.08 -14.92
N ARG A 108 10.59 -7.37 -15.75
CA ARG A 108 10.94 -6.05 -16.29
C ARG A 108 9.77 -5.11 -16.15
N ARG A 109 10.06 -3.82 -16.04
CA ARG A 109 9.01 -2.81 -15.98
C ARG A 109 8.14 -2.85 -17.23
N VAL A 110 6.84 -3.13 -17.06
CA VAL A 110 5.83 -2.92 -18.10
C VAL A 110 4.99 -1.71 -17.72
N LYS A 111 4.93 -0.72 -18.62
CA LYS A 111 4.17 0.51 -18.39
C LYS A 111 2.82 0.40 -19.08
N ILE A 112 1.75 0.67 -18.37
CA ILE A 112 0.38 0.69 -18.90
C ILE A 112 -0.11 2.14 -18.85
N LEU A 113 -0.13 2.79 -20.01
CA LEU A 113 -0.69 4.12 -20.18
C LEU A 113 -2.21 4.03 -20.32
N VAL A 114 -2.93 4.61 -19.38
CA VAL A 114 -4.40 4.65 -19.38
C VAL A 114 -4.86 6.04 -19.83
N ARG A 115 -5.44 6.11 -21.03
CA ARG A 115 -5.96 7.37 -21.59
C ARG A 115 -7.11 7.95 -20.74
N PRO A 116 -7.45 9.23 -20.89
CA PRO A 116 -8.59 9.82 -20.20
C PRO A 116 -9.89 9.05 -20.45
N GLY A 117 -10.66 8.82 -19.39
CA GLY A 117 -11.89 8.04 -19.42
C GLY A 117 -12.31 7.58 -18.03
N VAL A 118 -13.57 7.13 -17.92
CA VAL A 118 -14.10 6.46 -16.73
C VAL A 118 -14.25 4.98 -17.05
N TYR A 119 -13.35 4.19 -16.47
CA TYR A 119 -13.24 2.75 -16.63
C TYR A 119 -14.04 2.08 -15.50
N ARG A 120 -15.27 1.64 -15.82
CA ARG A 120 -16.17 0.95 -14.89
C ARG A 120 -15.90 -0.55 -14.90
N GLU A 121 -14.87 -0.96 -14.18
CA GLU A 121 -14.41 -2.35 -14.12
C GLU A 121 -13.70 -2.63 -12.80
N LYS A 122 -13.66 -3.91 -12.41
CA LYS A 122 -12.74 -4.37 -11.37
C LYS A 122 -11.40 -4.72 -12.00
N VAL A 123 -10.32 -4.31 -11.35
CA VAL A 123 -8.95 -4.62 -11.81
C VAL A 123 -8.20 -5.37 -10.73
N THR A 124 -7.58 -6.49 -11.09
CA THR A 124 -6.63 -7.21 -10.25
C THR A 124 -5.28 -7.25 -10.96
N VAL A 125 -4.24 -6.75 -10.29
CA VAL A 125 -2.84 -6.93 -10.68
C VAL A 125 -2.29 -8.11 -9.87
N PRO A 126 -2.26 -9.34 -10.43
CA PRO A 126 -2.00 -10.55 -9.67
C PRO A 126 -0.54 -10.61 -9.18
N ILE A 127 -0.30 -11.32 -8.08
CA ILE A 127 1.06 -11.53 -7.52
C ILE A 127 2.06 -12.08 -8.54
N THR A 128 1.58 -12.80 -9.56
CA THR A 128 2.39 -13.37 -10.65
C THR A 128 2.88 -12.34 -11.66
N LYS A 129 2.48 -11.06 -11.58
CA LYS A 129 2.81 -10.01 -12.55
C LYS A 129 3.48 -8.79 -11.88
N PRO A 130 4.67 -8.95 -11.27
CA PRO A 130 5.38 -7.83 -10.65
C PRO A 130 5.89 -6.83 -11.70
N PHE A 131 6.37 -5.67 -11.25
CA PHE A 131 6.93 -4.61 -12.10
C PHE A 131 5.93 -4.01 -13.10
N VAL A 132 4.66 -3.85 -12.72
CA VAL A 132 3.64 -3.14 -13.52
C VAL A 132 3.54 -1.68 -13.08
N SER A 133 3.46 -0.75 -14.03
CA SER A 133 3.13 0.66 -13.77
C SER A 133 1.81 1.05 -14.42
N LEU A 134 0.84 1.56 -13.67
CA LEU A 134 -0.36 2.20 -14.22
C LEU A 134 -0.20 3.72 -14.26
N ILE A 135 -0.17 4.28 -15.46
CA ILE A 135 0.12 5.71 -15.66
C ILE A 135 -1.10 6.36 -16.33
N GLY A 136 -1.75 7.28 -15.63
CA GLY A 136 -2.85 8.08 -16.18
C GLY A 136 -2.37 9.36 -16.88
N MET A 137 -3.27 10.06 -17.55
CA MET A 137 -3.00 11.35 -18.22
C MET A 137 -3.56 12.56 -17.47
N GLY A 138 -3.55 12.49 -16.13
CA GLY A 138 -3.97 13.55 -15.23
C GLY A 138 -5.02 13.07 -14.21
N THR A 139 -4.83 13.47 -12.96
CA THR A 139 -5.75 13.15 -11.86
C THR A 139 -7.15 13.71 -12.14
N GLY A 140 -8.18 12.86 -12.04
CA GLY A 140 -9.57 13.22 -12.38
C GLY A 140 -9.94 13.11 -13.86
N ARG A 141 -8.97 12.87 -14.77
CA ARG A 141 -9.24 12.59 -16.19
C ARG A 141 -9.24 11.11 -16.50
N THR A 142 -8.48 10.33 -15.75
CA THR A 142 -8.41 8.86 -15.85
C THR A 142 -8.88 8.25 -14.52
N VAL A 143 -10.03 7.57 -14.54
CA VAL A 143 -10.69 7.03 -13.35
C VAL A 143 -10.98 5.54 -13.54
N ILE A 144 -10.52 4.69 -12.63
CA ILE A 144 -10.95 3.30 -12.52
C ILE A 144 -11.92 3.22 -11.34
N THR A 145 -13.15 2.79 -11.61
CA THR A 145 -14.23 2.83 -10.62
C THR A 145 -15.06 1.55 -10.61
N TRP A 146 -15.44 1.13 -9.41
CA TRP A 146 -16.47 0.14 -9.15
C TRP A 146 -17.33 0.60 -7.96
N ASN A 147 -18.28 -0.20 -7.49
CA ASN A 147 -19.19 0.19 -6.41
C ASN A 147 -19.57 -0.97 -5.47
N ALA A 148 -18.71 -1.99 -5.37
CA ALA A 148 -18.98 -3.14 -4.51
C ALA A 148 -18.84 -2.76 -3.03
N ARG A 149 -19.76 -3.28 -2.21
CA ARG A 149 -19.74 -3.23 -0.75
C ARG A 149 -19.48 -4.62 -0.19
N ALA A 150 -19.00 -4.69 1.04
CA ALA A 150 -18.75 -5.96 1.73
C ALA A 150 -20.01 -6.84 1.86
N SER A 151 -21.19 -6.23 1.99
CA SER A 151 -22.48 -6.94 2.10
C SER A 151 -23.05 -7.41 0.76
N ASP A 152 -22.52 -6.95 -0.37
CA ASP A 152 -23.03 -7.36 -1.68
C ASP A 152 -22.80 -8.86 -1.88
N ILE A 153 -23.68 -9.50 -2.66
CA ILE A 153 -23.66 -10.94 -2.90
C ILE A 153 -22.97 -11.23 -4.22
N ASP A 154 -21.97 -12.11 -4.20
CA ASP A 154 -21.26 -12.56 -5.39
C ASP A 154 -22.09 -13.59 -6.19
N LYS A 155 -21.56 -14.00 -7.35
CA LYS A 155 -22.24 -14.99 -8.22
C LYS A 155 -22.41 -16.37 -7.57
N SER A 156 -21.66 -16.65 -6.51
CA SER A 156 -21.69 -17.91 -5.76
C SER A 156 -22.67 -17.85 -4.57
N GLY A 157 -23.37 -16.72 -4.36
CA GLY A 157 -24.31 -16.53 -3.26
C GLY A 157 -23.67 -16.12 -1.93
N HIS A 158 -22.37 -15.82 -1.90
CA HIS A 158 -21.67 -15.41 -0.69
C HIS A 158 -21.48 -13.89 -0.63
N GLN A 159 -21.40 -13.36 0.60
CA GLN A 159 -21.00 -11.95 0.77
C GLN A 159 -19.58 -11.75 0.25
N VAL A 160 -19.40 -10.68 -0.51
CA VAL A 160 -18.10 -10.28 -1.08
C VAL A 160 -17.08 -10.02 0.04
N GLY A 161 -17.51 -9.42 1.16
CA GLY A 161 -16.63 -9.01 2.25
C GLY A 161 -15.73 -7.82 1.88
N THR A 162 -15.10 -7.20 2.88
CA THR A 162 -14.25 -6.02 2.68
C THR A 162 -13.09 -6.30 1.74
N PHE A 163 -12.47 -7.48 1.84
CA PHE A 163 -11.28 -7.82 1.04
C PHE A 163 -11.56 -7.82 -0.46
N TYR A 164 -12.70 -8.40 -0.88
CA TYR A 164 -13.06 -8.49 -2.29
C TYR A 164 -13.93 -7.32 -2.76
N SER A 165 -14.28 -6.34 -1.91
CA SER A 165 -15.01 -5.14 -2.34
C SER A 165 -14.13 -4.15 -3.10
N ALA A 166 -12.81 -4.36 -3.11
CA ALA A 166 -11.83 -3.53 -3.82
C ALA A 166 -12.19 -3.34 -5.30
N SER A 167 -12.21 -2.07 -5.74
CA SER A 167 -12.35 -1.72 -7.16
C SER A 167 -11.07 -2.05 -7.92
N VAL A 168 -9.91 -1.74 -7.32
CA VAL A 168 -8.60 -2.21 -7.79
C VAL A 168 -7.87 -2.96 -6.67
N ALA A 169 -7.40 -4.16 -6.98
CA ALA A 169 -6.61 -5.01 -6.10
C ALA A 169 -5.20 -5.21 -6.69
N VAL A 170 -4.18 -4.76 -5.97
CA VAL A 170 -2.78 -4.93 -6.35
C VAL A 170 -2.13 -5.94 -5.42
N GLU A 171 -1.76 -7.08 -5.97
CA GLU A 171 -1.10 -8.18 -5.25
C GLU A 171 0.37 -8.34 -5.68
N ALA A 172 0.77 -7.64 -6.74
CA ALA A 172 2.09 -7.74 -7.33
C ALA A 172 3.12 -6.82 -6.65
N ASP A 173 4.35 -7.33 -6.52
CA ASP A 173 5.47 -6.54 -6.02
C ASP A 173 5.93 -5.50 -7.05
N TYR A 174 6.57 -4.43 -6.55
CA TYR A 174 7.15 -3.36 -7.37
C TYR A 174 6.12 -2.63 -8.25
N PHE A 175 4.85 -2.62 -7.83
CA PHE A 175 3.80 -1.91 -8.51
C PHE A 175 4.01 -0.40 -8.42
N CYS A 176 3.77 0.31 -9.51
CA CYS A 176 3.72 1.78 -9.50
C CYS A 176 2.37 2.26 -10.04
N ALA A 177 1.92 3.42 -9.57
CA ALA A 177 0.92 4.18 -10.30
C ALA A 177 1.17 5.68 -10.22
N SER A 178 0.79 6.40 -11.27
CA SER A 178 0.82 7.85 -11.26
C SER A 178 -0.35 8.49 -12.02
N HIS A 179 -0.77 9.66 -11.57
CA HIS A 179 -1.76 10.51 -12.26
C HIS A 179 -3.08 9.81 -12.61
N ILE A 180 -3.50 8.86 -11.78
CA ILE A 180 -4.72 8.06 -11.95
C ILE A 180 -5.60 8.11 -10.70
N THR A 181 -6.90 8.00 -10.90
CA THR A 181 -7.88 7.91 -9.81
C THR A 181 -8.36 6.46 -9.66
N PHE A 182 -8.29 5.93 -8.43
CA PHE A 182 -8.93 4.69 -8.00
C PHE A 182 -10.15 5.07 -7.16
N GLU A 183 -11.33 4.57 -7.52
CA GLU A 183 -12.58 4.95 -6.87
C GLU A 183 -13.44 3.74 -6.53
N ASN A 184 -14.04 3.76 -5.34
CA ASN A 184 -15.24 2.99 -5.06
C ASN A 184 -16.41 3.97 -4.86
N SER A 185 -17.37 3.91 -5.78
CA SER A 185 -18.53 4.80 -5.88
C SER A 185 -19.75 4.28 -5.12
N ALA A 186 -19.60 3.28 -4.25
CA ALA A 186 -20.66 2.84 -3.36
C ALA A 186 -21.17 4.04 -2.52
N PRO A 187 -22.50 4.19 -2.35
CA PRO A 187 -23.06 5.27 -1.55
C PRO A 187 -22.54 5.25 -0.11
N ALA A 188 -22.30 6.43 0.45
CA ALA A 188 -21.96 6.56 1.87
C ALA A 188 -23.09 5.98 2.73
N ALA A 189 -22.72 5.12 3.68
CA ALA A 189 -23.64 4.60 4.67
C ALA A 189 -23.54 5.37 6.00
N PRO A 190 -24.61 5.37 6.82
CA PRO A 190 -24.54 5.87 8.18
C PRO A 190 -23.44 5.14 8.98
N PRO A 191 -22.69 5.84 9.85
CA PRO A 191 -21.68 5.20 10.66
C PRO A 191 -22.23 4.06 11.53
N GLY A 192 -21.53 2.91 11.52
CA GLY A 192 -21.96 1.69 12.22
C GLY A 192 -22.87 0.78 11.40
N ALA A 193 -23.25 1.16 10.17
CA ALA A 193 -23.98 0.27 9.27
C ALA A 193 -23.17 -1.00 8.97
N VAL A 194 -23.83 -2.15 9.05
CA VAL A 194 -23.19 -3.46 8.89
C VAL A 194 -22.93 -3.74 7.41
N GLY A 195 -21.70 -4.17 7.09
CA GLY A 195 -21.31 -4.63 5.75
C GLY A 195 -21.20 -3.55 4.68
N GLN A 196 -21.16 -2.26 5.05
CA GLN A 196 -21.11 -1.14 4.09
C GLN A 196 -19.68 -0.72 3.70
N GLN A 197 -18.66 -1.45 4.14
CA GLN A 197 -17.26 -1.23 3.75
C GLN A 197 -17.09 -1.34 2.23
N ALA A 198 -16.37 -0.39 1.62
CA ALA A 198 -16.29 -0.28 0.16
C ALA A 198 -14.89 0.19 -0.27
N VAL A 199 -14.02 -0.77 -0.61
CA VAL A 199 -12.61 -0.50 -0.90
C VAL A 199 -12.43 0.04 -2.32
N ALA A 200 -11.71 1.16 -2.47
CA ALA A 200 -11.31 1.71 -3.75
C ALA A 200 -10.03 1.04 -4.25
N LEU A 201 -9.01 0.97 -3.39
CA LEU A 201 -7.72 0.38 -3.70
C LEU A 201 -7.30 -0.55 -2.56
N ARG A 202 -6.94 -1.79 -2.90
CA ARG A 202 -6.27 -2.73 -1.99
C ARG A 202 -4.83 -2.94 -2.45
N LEU A 203 -3.87 -2.76 -1.53
CA LEU A 203 -2.44 -3.00 -1.77
C LEU A 203 -1.97 -4.19 -0.93
N SER A 204 -1.46 -5.24 -1.56
CA SER A 204 -1.00 -6.47 -0.92
C SER A 204 0.33 -6.98 -1.45
N GLY A 205 0.90 -6.33 -2.47
CA GLY A 205 2.28 -6.55 -2.91
C GLY A 205 3.28 -5.66 -2.17
N ASP A 206 4.53 -6.08 -2.10
CA ASP A 206 5.62 -5.31 -1.49
C ASP A 206 6.18 -4.25 -2.46
N LYS A 207 6.74 -3.16 -1.92
CA LYS A 207 7.43 -2.10 -2.69
C LYS A 207 6.52 -1.39 -3.70
N THR A 208 5.37 -0.91 -3.24
CA THR A 208 4.45 -0.12 -4.08
C THR A 208 4.78 1.37 -4.02
N MET A 209 4.82 2.05 -5.17
CA MET A 209 4.96 3.51 -5.27
C MET A 209 3.74 4.15 -5.93
N LEU A 210 3.04 5.03 -5.22
CA LEU A 210 1.95 5.85 -5.78
C LEU A 210 2.38 7.32 -5.82
N TYR A 211 2.28 7.96 -6.97
CA TYR A 211 2.64 9.37 -7.16
C TYR A 211 1.50 10.17 -7.78
N ARG A 212 1.01 11.20 -7.08
CA ARG A 212 -0.11 12.02 -7.58
C ARG A 212 -1.29 11.15 -8.01
N CYS A 213 -1.66 10.17 -7.19
CA CYS A 213 -2.87 9.38 -7.39
C CYS A 213 -4.00 9.94 -6.54
N ARG A 214 -5.24 9.70 -6.98
CA ARG A 214 -6.42 9.94 -6.14
C ARG A 214 -7.01 8.60 -5.72
N ILE A 215 -7.31 8.43 -4.45
CA ILE A 215 -7.98 7.24 -3.93
C ILE A 215 -9.26 7.70 -3.24
N LEU A 216 -10.41 7.40 -3.85
CA LEU A 216 -11.70 8.00 -3.51
C LEU A 216 -12.69 6.92 -3.04
N GLY A 217 -13.26 7.12 -1.87
CA GLY A 217 -14.30 6.27 -1.34
C GLY A 217 -14.97 6.90 -0.12
N THR A 218 -15.58 6.05 0.71
CA THR A 218 -16.19 6.43 1.97
C THR A 218 -15.58 5.63 3.12
N GLN A 219 -16.26 4.60 3.63
CA GLN A 219 -15.71 3.69 4.62
C GLN A 219 -14.74 2.69 3.97
N ASP A 220 -13.58 2.47 4.60
CA ASP A 220 -12.57 1.51 4.18
C ASP A 220 -12.00 1.79 2.77
N THR A 221 -11.69 3.05 2.46
CA THR A 221 -11.31 3.48 1.10
C THR A 221 -10.01 2.85 0.59
N LEU A 222 -8.91 2.97 1.35
CA LEU A 222 -7.60 2.41 1.02
C LEU A 222 -7.32 1.24 1.98
N PHE A 223 -7.42 0.02 1.45
CA PHE A 223 -6.99 -1.17 2.16
C PHE A 223 -5.49 -1.40 1.94
N ASP A 224 -4.71 -0.72 2.77
CA ASP A 224 -3.26 -0.81 2.86
C ASP A 224 -2.83 -2.09 3.61
N ASN A 225 -3.12 -3.24 2.99
CA ASN A 225 -3.22 -4.55 3.64
C ASN A 225 -1.85 -5.05 4.15
N ILE A 226 -0.85 -5.17 3.27
CA ILE A 226 0.48 -5.68 3.62
C ILE A 226 1.53 -5.22 2.60
N GLY A 227 2.80 -5.16 3.02
CA GLY A 227 3.95 -4.76 2.22
C GLY A 227 4.53 -3.42 2.66
N ARG A 228 5.56 -2.96 1.94
CA ARG A 228 6.15 -1.62 2.10
C ARG A 228 5.69 -0.70 0.99
N HIS A 229 5.04 0.40 1.32
CA HIS A 229 4.52 1.31 0.30
C HIS A 229 4.92 2.75 0.53
N TYR A 230 5.08 3.49 -0.56
CA TYR A 230 5.34 4.92 -0.55
C TYR A 230 4.27 5.63 -1.37
N LEU A 231 3.48 6.47 -0.71
CA LEU A 231 2.45 7.29 -1.32
C LEU A 231 2.91 8.75 -1.24
N TYR A 232 3.19 9.35 -2.39
CA TYR A 232 3.77 10.68 -2.49
C TYR A 232 2.86 11.64 -3.25
N ASN A 233 2.47 12.73 -2.59
CA ASN A 233 1.57 13.76 -3.12
C ASN A 233 0.24 13.19 -3.66
N CYS A 234 -0.34 12.22 -2.96
CA CYS A 234 -1.64 11.64 -3.30
C CYS A 234 -2.79 12.36 -2.59
N ASP A 235 -4.00 12.30 -3.17
CA ASP A 235 -5.23 12.73 -2.49
C ASP A 235 -6.04 11.49 -2.09
N ILE A 236 -6.32 11.34 -0.80
CA ILE A 236 -7.03 10.19 -0.25
C ILE A 236 -8.30 10.71 0.43
N GLN A 237 -9.46 10.25 -0.02
CA GLN A 237 -10.76 10.69 0.47
C GLN A 237 -11.52 9.55 1.13
N GLY A 238 -12.07 9.77 2.33
CA GLY A 238 -13.03 8.83 2.92
C GLY A 238 -13.62 9.29 4.24
N SER A 239 -14.29 8.40 4.97
CA SER A 239 -15.00 8.72 6.21
C SER A 239 -14.51 7.91 7.42
N ILE A 240 -14.80 6.61 7.45
CA ILE A 240 -14.46 5.70 8.56
C ILE A 240 -13.32 4.80 8.12
N ASP A 241 -12.25 4.77 8.92
CA ASP A 241 -11.05 3.96 8.71
C ASP A 241 -10.54 3.98 7.27
N PHE A 242 -10.57 5.17 6.65
CA PHE A 242 -10.42 5.24 5.21
C PHE A 242 -8.99 4.91 4.72
N ILE A 243 -8.04 4.75 5.65
CA ILE A 243 -6.75 4.10 5.45
C ILE A 243 -6.61 3.01 6.52
N PHE A 244 -6.57 1.74 6.12
CA PHE A 244 -6.57 0.63 7.09
C PHE A 244 -5.77 -0.58 6.59
N GLY A 245 -5.30 -1.43 7.51
CA GLY A 245 -4.53 -2.64 7.19
C GLY A 245 -3.25 -2.77 8.01
N ASN A 246 -2.33 -3.61 7.55
CA ASN A 246 -1.09 -3.97 8.25
C ASN A 246 0.19 -3.70 7.43
N ALA A 247 0.15 -2.83 6.43
CA ALA A 247 1.35 -2.45 5.69
C ALA A 247 2.30 -1.56 6.52
N ARG A 248 3.54 -1.42 6.04
CA ARG A 248 4.54 -0.46 6.50
C ARG A 248 4.61 0.66 5.45
N SER A 249 3.88 1.75 5.68
CA SER A 249 3.62 2.72 4.62
C SER A 249 3.96 4.15 5.02
N LEU A 250 4.62 4.86 4.11
CA LEU A 250 4.92 6.28 4.20
C LEU A 250 3.99 7.05 3.28
N TYR A 251 3.20 7.95 3.87
CA TYR A 251 2.34 8.91 3.21
C TYR A 251 3.00 10.27 3.32
N GLN A 252 3.53 10.81 2.23
CA GLN A 252 4.29 12.06 2.24
C GLN A 252 3.65 13.11 1.34
N GLY A 253 3.38 14.30 1.91
CA GLY A 253 2.80 15.42 1.17
C GLY A 253 1.37 15.15 0.65
N CYS A 254 0.67 14.17 1.22
CA CYS A 254 -0.66 13.78 0.77
C CYS A 254 -1.75 14.72 1.33
N THR A 255 -2.84 14.86 0.58
CA THR A 255 -4.10 15.42 1.09
C THR A 255 -4.95 14.28 1.64
N LEU A 256 -5.39 14.40 2.89
CA LEU A 256 -6.34 13.51 3.54
C LEU A 256 -7.68 14.26 3.60
N HIS A 257 -8.65 13.90 2.76
CA HIS A 257 -9.93 14.60 2.64
C HIS A 257 -11.07 13.81 3.29
N ALA A 258 -11.50 14.24 4.47
CA ALA A 258 -12.59 13.59 5.18
C ALA A 258 -13.97 13.98 4.61
N VAL A 259 -14.80 13.00 4.31
CA VAL A 259 -16.21 13.19 3.89
C VAL A 259 -17.17 12.56 4.90
N ALA A 260 -16.77 12.54 6.18
CA ALA A 260 -17.61 12.02 7.26
C ALA A 260 -18.79 12.96 7.54
N THR A 261 -19.98 12.40 7.72
CA THR A 261 -21.21 13.14 8.02
C THR A 261 -21.42 13.36 9.51
N SER A 262 -20.89 12.49 10.37
CA SER A 262 -20.92 12.66 11.83
C SER A 262 -19.56 12.37 12.46
N TYR A 263 -19.15 11.11 12.54
CA TYR A 263 -17.82 10.72 13.01
C TYR A 263 -17.09 9.85 11.99
N GLY A 264 -15.77 9.80 12.13
CA GLY A 264 -14.92 8.98 11.28
C GLY A 264 -13.53 8.77 11.87
N ALA A 265 -12.67 8.14 11.08
CA ALA A 265 -11.27 7.98 11.43
C ALA A 265 -10.41 7.94 10.18
N ILE A 266 -9.24 8.58 10.24
CA ILE A 266 -8.30 8.57 9.12
C ILE A 266 -7.66 7.19 8.99
N ALA A 267 -7.10 6.67 10.08
CA ALA A 267 -6.28 5.48 10.05
C ALA A 267 -6.77 4.36 10.99
N ALA A 268 -6.69 3.11 10.55
CA ALA A 268 -6.90 1.93 11.39
C ALA A 268 -5.81 0.87 11.13
N SER A 269 -4.72 0.93 11.90
CA SER A 269 -3.62 -0.03 11.79
C SER A 269 -3.98 -1.36 12.47
N GLN A 270 -3.81 -2.46 11.75
CA GLN A 270 -4.07 -3.83 12.20
C GLN A 270 -2.87 -4.49 12.90
N ARG A 271 -1.77 -3.77 13.09
CA ARG A 271 -0.54 -4.31 13.69
C ARG A 271 -0.82 -5.06 14.99
N SER A 272 -0.47 -6.33 15.02
CA SER A 272 -0.98 -7.28 16.02
C SER A 272 0.06 -7.75 17.04
N SER A 273 1.34 -7.50 16.75
CA SER A 273 2.48 -7.98 17.54
C SER A 273 3.62 -6.96 17.55
N PRO A 274 4.44 -6.89 18.61
CA PRO A 274 5.60 -6.01 18.65
C PRO A 274 6.70 -6.44 17.66
N LYS A 275 6.67 -7.69 17.18
CA LYS A 275 7.61 -8.24 16.18
C LYS A 275 7.29 -7.80 14.75
N GLU A 276 6.06 -7.36 14.50
CA GLU A 276 5.69 -6.80 13.21
C GLU A 276 6.29 -5.40 13.09
N ASP A 277 6.92 -5.11 11.96
CA ASP A 277 7.45 -3.78 11.64
C ASP A 277 6.51 -2.95 10.75
N SER A 278 5.22 -3.25 10.77
CA SER A 278 4.17 -2.50 10.07
C SER A 278 3.78 -1.19 10.76
N GLY A 279 3.02 -0.34 10.08
CA GLY A 279 2.51 0.91 10.62
C GLY A 279 2.43 2.00 9.56
N PHE A 280 1.69 3.06 9.88
CA PHE A 280 1.47 4.18 8.97
C PHE A 280 2.20 5.42 9.46
N SER A 281 3.02 6.01 8.59
CA SER A 281 3.67 7.30 8.84
C SER A 281 3.14 8.35 7.87
N PHE A 282 2.59 9.44 8.40
CA PHE A 282 2.11 10.59 7.64
C PHE A 282 3.06 11.75 7.85
N VAL A 283 3.67 12.25 6.77
CA VAL A 283 4.71 13.29 6.83
C VAL A 283 4.34 14.47 5.92
N GLY A 284 4.15 15.65 6.52
CA GLY A 284 3.81 16.86 5.75
C GLY A 284 2.44 16.78 5.05
N CYS A 285 1.54 15.92 5.53
CA CYS A 285 0.21 15.77 4.96
C CYS A 285 -0.74 16.89 5.41
N LYS A 286 -1.80 17.12 4.64
CA LYS A 286 -2.85 18.09 4.97
C LYS A 286 -4.19 17.39 5.17
N LEU A 287 -4.79 17.54 6.35
CA LEU A 287 -6.14 17.06 6.64
C LEU A 287 -7.16 18.16 6.33
N THR A 288 -8.15 17.83 5.49
CA THR A 288 -9.26 18.71 5.13
C THR A 288 -10.59 17.96 5.20
N GLY A 289 -11.70 18.65 4.98
CA GLY A 289 -13.02 18.02 4.84
C GLY A 289 -13.96 18.29 6.01
N SER A 290 -14.84 17.34 6.30
CA SER A 290 -15.95 17.47 7.25
C SER A 290 -16.05 16.31 8.24
N GLY A 291 -16.82 16.53 9.31
CA GLY A 291 -17.14 15.53 10.34
C GLY A 291 -16.29 15.68 11.60
N MET A 292 -16.39 14.69 12.49
CA MET A 292 -15.58 14.57 13.71
C MET A 292 -14.63 13.38 13.58
N LEU A 293 -13.35 13.65 13.39
CA LEU A 293 -12.38 12.63 12.97
C LEU A 293 -11.44 12.28 14.12
N TYR A 294 -11.28 10.98 14.35
CA TYR A 294 -10.08 10.46 14.99
C TYR A 294 -8.91 10.46 13.99
N LEU A 295 -7.71 10.82 14.44
CA LEU A 295 -6.46 10.62 13.72
C LEU A 295 -6.21 9.13 13.46
N GLY A 296 -6.62 8.27 14.38
CA GLY A 296 -6.64 6.84 14.12
C GLY A 296 -7.27 6.04 15.24
N ARG A 297 -7.56 4.77 14.94
CA ARG A 297 -8.14 3.82 15.88
C ARG A 297 -7.32 2.55 15.92
N ALA A 298 -7.19 1.97 17.11
CA ALA A 298 -6.34 0.83 17.37
C ALA A 298 -6.99 -0.49 16.93
N TRP A 299 -7.17 -0.73 15.63
CA TRP A 299 -7.77 -1.98 15.14
C TRP A 299 -6.97 -3.21 15.60
N GLY A 300 -5.63 -3.15 15.49
CA GLY A 300 -4.70 -4.11 16.07
C GLY A 300 -4.20 -3.73 17.46
N ARG A 301 -3.79 -4.74 18.26
CA ARG A 301 -3.31 -4.55 19.64
C ARG A 301 -2.02 -3.72 19.74
N PHE A 302 -1.18 -3.76 18.70
CA PHE A 302 0.08 -3.02 18.59
C PHE A 302 0.03 -1.98 17.48
N ALA A 303 -1.18 -1.47 17.17
CA ALA A 303 -1.43 -0.47 16.14
C ALA A 303 -0.42 0.68 16.22
N ARG A 304 0.12 1.06 15.05
CA ARG A 304 1.18 2.07 14.94
C ARG A 304 0.82 3.08 13.87
N VAL A 305 0.62 4.33 14.31
CA VAL A 305 0.27 5.47 13.45
C VAL A 305 1.01 6.70 13.95
N VAL A 306 1.75 7.37 13.07
CA VAL A 306 2.52 8.58 13.39
C VAL A 306 2.19 9.70 12.41
N TYR A 307 1.90 10.90 12.93
CA TYR A 307 1.75 12.12 12.14
C TYR A 307 2.90 13.06 12.46
N SER A 308 3.63 13.51 11.44
CA SER A 308 4.76 14.43 11.55
C SER A 308 4.62 15.60 10.59
N TYR A 309 4.74 16.83 11.08
CA TYR A 309 4.65 18.06 10.28
C TYR A 309 3.34 18.22 9.49
N CYS A 310 2.27 17.56 9.93
CA CYS A 310 0.97 17.60 9.25
C CYS A 310 0.19 18.88 9.61
N ASP A 311 -0.58 19.39 8.66
CA ASP A 311 -1.58 20.45 8.88
C ASP A 311 -2.95 19.81 9.15
N LEU A 312 -3.38 19.85 10.40
CA LEU A 312 -4.59 19.21 10.91
C LEU A 312 -5.71 20.24 11.03
N SER A 313 -6.75 20.11 10.19
CA SER A 313 -7.94 20.96 10.30
C SER A 313 -8.73 20.72 11.59
N GLY A 314 -9.59 21.67 11.95
CA GLY A 314 -10.38 21.66 13.20
C GLY A 314 -11.43 20.56 13.32
N ILE A 315 -11.48 19.62 12.37
CA ILE A 315 -12.37 18.45 12.39
C ILE A 315 -11.83 17.32 13.28
N VAL A 316 -10.57 17.40 13.72
CA VAL A 316 -9.98 16.40 14.64
C VAL A 316 -10.60 16.55 16.02
N VAL A 317 -11.15 15.46 16.56
CA VAL A 317 -11.71 15.47 17.91
C VAL A 317 -10.61 15.71 18.96
N PRO A 318 -10.89 16.38 20.09
CA PRO A 318 -9.86 16.72 21.09
C PRO A 318 -9.06 15.50 21.58
N GLN A 319 -9.73 14.36 21.77
CA GLN A 319 -9.14 13.07 22.16
C GLN A 319 -8.09 12.57 21.15
N GLY A 320 -8.26 12.92 19.87
CA GLY A 320 -7.40 12.55 18.74
C GLY A 320 -7.47 11.07 18.34
N TRP A 321 -7.57 10.16 19.30
CA TRP A 321 -7.36 8.74 19.08
C TRP A 321 -8.40 7.87 19.78
N SER A 322 -8.62 6.65 19.28
CA SER A 322 -9.50 5.65 19.89
C SER A 322 -8.76 4.33 20.13
N ASP A 323 -8.97 3.73 21.29
CA ASP A 323 -8.49 2.40 21.66
C ASP A 323 -9.36 1.27 21.11
N TRP A 324 -10.32 1.60 20.22
CA TRP A 324 -11.29 0.65 19.66
C TRP A 324 -12.21 0.03 20.72
N GLY A 325 -12.40 0.69 21.86
CA GLY A 325 -13.19 0.16 22.98
C GLY A 325 -12.48 -0.92 23.80
N ASP A 326 -11.18 -1.12 23.58
CA ASP A 326 -10.36 -2.10 24.29
C ASP A 326 -9.18 -1.43 24.99
N ARG A 327 -9.38 -1.14 26.29
CA ARG A 327 -8.38 -0.49 27.15
C ARG A 327 -7.07 -1.26 27.26
N SER A 328 -7.02 -2.55 26.93
CA SER A 328 -5.76 -3.31 26.98
C SER A 328 -4.76 -2.85 25.91
N ARG A 329 -5.24 -2.21 24.84
CA ARG A 329 -4.43 -1.71 23.71
C ARG A 329 -3.65 -0.46 24.05
N THR A 330 -4.13 0.35 25.00
CA THR A 330 -3.49 1.64 25.36
C THR A 330 -2.06 1.49 25.87
N LYS A 331 -1.67 0.29 26.31
CA LYS A 331 -0.32 -0.03 26.80
C LYS A 331 0.67 -0.39 25.68
N THR A 332 0.18 -0.71 24.49
CA THR A 332 0.97 -1.37 23.43
C THR A 332 0.94 -0.64 22.10
N VAL A 333 -0.05 0.22 21.87
CA VAL A 333 -0.14 1.05 20.65
C VAL A 333 0.94 2.13 20.61
N LEU A 334 1.33 2.52 19.40
CA LEU A 334 2.14 3.71 19.16
C LEU A 334 1.34 4.69 18.31
N PHE A 335 0.64 5.61 18.98
CA PHE A 335 -0.04 6.74 18.35
C PHE A 335 0.70 8.02 18.69
N GLY A 336 1.34 8.61 17.68
CA GLY A 336 2.29 9.70 17.87
C GLY A 336 2.00 10.92 16.99
N GLU A 337 2.22 12.10 17.56
CA GLU A 337 2.19 13.38 16.85
C GLU A 337 3.53 14.11 17.06
N TYR A 338 4.10 14.65 15.99
CA TYR A 338 5.32 15.45 16.02
C TYR A 338 5.19 16.71 15.17
N SER A 339 5.32 17.89 15.78
CA SER A 339 5.34 19.19 15.08
C SER A 339 4.16 19.40 14.10
N CYS A 340 2.99 18.81 14.40
CA CYS A 340 1.76 19.08 13.65
C CYS A 340 1.26 20.50 13.95
N LYS A 341 0.58 21.11 12.98
CA LYS A 341 0.01 22.46 13.07
C LYS A 341 -1.45 22.48 12.63
N GLY A 342 -2.10 23.62 12.75
CA GLY A 342 -3.50 23.80 12.37
C GLY A 342 -4.47 23.65 13.54
N PRO A 343 -5.76 24.00 13.35
CA PRO A 343 -6.74 24.06 14.45
C PRO A 343 -6.97 22.72 15.18
N GLY A 344 -6.77 21.59 14.50
CA GLY A 344 -6.91 20.24 15.05
C GLY A 344 -5.66 19.68 15.74
N ALA A 345 -4.53 20.40 15.71
CA ALA A 345 -3.24 19.90 16.20
C ALA A 345 -3.00 20.09 17.71
N SER A 346 -3.93 20.72 18.44
CA SER A 346 -3.78 20.88 19.90
C SER A 346 -3.75 19.52 20.60
N THR A 347 -2.68 19.24 21.33
CA THR A 347 -2.50 17.97 22.04
C THR A 347 -3.02 17.99 23.49
N ARG A 348 -3.50 19.14 23.99
CA ARG A 348 -3.85 19.35 25.41
C ARG A 348 -4.93 18.41 25.96
N GLN A 349 -5.83 17.94 25.10
CA GLN A 349 -6.96 17.06 25.47
C GLN A 349 -6.85 15.68 24.82
N ARG A 350 -5.68 15.35 24.25
CA ARG A 350 -5.46 14.02 23.69
C ARG A 350 -5.59 12.98 24.78
N VAL A 351 -5.96 11.77 24.37
CA VAL A 351 -5.95 10.63 25.27
C VAL A 351 -4.57 10.48 25.94
N PRO A 352 -4.49 10.15 27.25
CA PRO A 352 -3.24 10.18 28.01
C PRO A 352 -2.17 9.20 27.52
N TRP A 353 -2.58 8.19 26.76
CA TRP A 353 -1.72 7.12 26.23
C TRP A 353 -1.21 7.41 24.81
N SER A 354 -1.63 8.52 24.20
CA SER A 354 -1.00 9.03 22.97
C SER A 354 0.34 9.69 23.29
N ARG A 355 1.22 9.83 22.30
CA ARG A 355 2.57 10.36 22.47
C ARG A 355 2.77 11.65 21.71
N ALA A 356 3.09 12.72 22.43
CA ALA A 356 3.77 13.87 21.84
C ALA A 356 5.24 13.49 21.66
N LEU A 357 5.64 13.21 20.42
CA LEU A 357 6.98 12.70 20.13
C LEU A 357 8.00 13.84 20.15
N THR A 358 9.21 13.53 20.60
CA THR A 358 10.42 14.33 20.34
C THR A 358 10.91 14.10 18.92
N TYR A 359 11.85 14.93 18.46
CA TYR A 359 12.50 14.72 17.16
C TYR A 359 13.14 13.33 17.06
N GLU A 360 13.87 12.88 18.09
CA GLU A 360 14.55 11.58 18.05
C GLU A 360 13.60 10.40 17.99
N GLU A 361 12.46 10.49 18.68
CA GLU A 361 11.41 9.46 18.60
C GLU A 361 10.68 9.47 17.26
N ALA A 362 10.51 10.64 16.65
CA ALA A 362 9.87 10.80 15.34
C ALA A 362 10.80 10.44 14.18
N ARG A 363 12.12 10.65 14.31
CA ARG A 363 13.14 10.50 13.25
C ARG A 363 13.02 9.20 12.44
N PRO A 364 12.78 8.01 13.03
CA PRO A 364 12.62 6.77 12.26
C PRO A 364 11.43 6.75 11.30
N PHE A 365 10.45 7.63 11.49
CA PHE A 365 9.20 7.71 10.73
C PHE A 365 9.18 8.83 9.68
N LEU A 366 10.19 9.72 9.67
CA LEU A 366 10.13 10.98 8.89
C LEU A 366 10.41 10.84 7.40
N GLY A 367 11.03 9.75 6.97
CA GLY A 367 11.52 9.63 5.60
C GLY A 367 11.46 8.22 5.06
N ARG A 368 11.95 8.06 3.83
CA ARG A 368 11.91 6.81 3.07
C ARG A 368 12.58 5.63 3.78
N SER A 369 13.52 5.88 4.70
CA SER A 369 14.09 4.84 5.57
C SER A 369 13.03 4.10 6.38
N PHE A 370 11.90 4.75 6.72
CA PHE A 370 10.77 4.09 7.38
C PHE A 370 10.17 2.96 6.54
N VAL A 371 10.35 2.94 5.22
CA VAL A 371 9.83 1.87 4.34
C VAL A 371 10.97 1.14 3.65
N ASP A 372 12.19 1.22 4.21
CA ASP A 372 13.43 0.73 3.60
C ASP A 372 13.64 1.25 2.17
N GLY A 373 13.18 2.47 1.87
CA GLY A 373 13.15 3.01 0.52
C GLY A 373 14.51 3.01 -0.18
N GLU A 374 15.61 3.12 0.56
CA GLU A 374 16.98 3.03 0.01
C GLU A 374 17.29 1.65 -0.61
N GLN A 375 16.46 0.62 -0.38
CA GLN A 375 16.59 -0.71 -0.98
C GLN A 375 15.80 -0.88 -2.28
N TRP A 376 14.87 0.03 -2.61
CA TRP A 376 13.93 -0.18 -3.73
C TRP A 376 13.43 1.09 -4.43
N LEU A 377 13.81 2.29 -3.96
CA LEU A 377 13.53 3.58 -4.57
C LEU A 377 14.82 4.30 -4.98
N ARG A 378 14.84 4.85 -6.19
CA ARG A 378 15.81 5.86 -6.66
C ARG A 378 15.01 7.03 -7.26
N LEU A 379 14.39 7.79 -6.37
CA LEU A 379 13.57 8.97 -6.63
C LEU A 379 14.31 10.24 -6.20
#